data_AF-A0A359HLQ3-F1
#
_entry.id   AF-A0A359HLQ3-F1
#
_cell.length_a   1.000
_cell.length_b   1.000
_cell.length_c   1.000
_cell.angle_alpha   90.00
_cell.angle_beta   90.00
_cell.angle_gamma   90.00
#
_symmetry.space_group_name_H-M   'P 1'
#
loop_
_entity.id
_entity.type
_entity.pdbx_description
1 polymer ?
#
loop_
_entity_poly.entity_id
_entity_poly.type
_entity_poly.pdbx_seq_one_letter_code
_entity_poly.pdbx_strand_id
1 'polypeptide(L)'
;MLSKTLREFLRLESANGILLIIATVLAMVVVNSPAKPLYDMFLDLPVEVRIGQLELAKPLLLWINDGLMAIFFLLIGLEIKREF
;
A
#
# COMPACT_ATOMS: atom_id res chain seq x y z
N MET A 1 -25.49 4.33 -9.70
CA MET A 1 -25.21 5.79 -9.78
C MET A 1 -23.85 6.13 -9.17
N LEU A 2 -23.58 5.72 -7.91
CA LEU A 2 -22.28 5.87 -7.24
C LEU A 2 -21.04 5.37 -8.02
N SER A 3 -21.15 4.23 -8.72
CA SER A 3 -19.99 3.68 -9.45
C SER A 3 -19.62 4.50 -10.71
N LYS A 4 -20.57 5.22 -11.32
CA LYS A 4 -20.29 6.13 -12.45
C LYS A 4 -19.50 7.35 -11.98
N THR A 5 -19.96 7.99 -10.91
CA THR A 5 -19.30 9.15 -10.32
C THR A 5 -17.90 8.82 -9.79
N LEU A 6 -17.71 7.63 -9.19
CA LEU A 6 -16.39 7.18 -8.76
C LEU A 6 -15.44 6.95 -9.95
N ARG A 7 -15.94 6.38 -11.06
CA ARG A 7 -15.15 6.20 -12.29
C ARG A 7 -14.75 7.52 -12.93
N GLU A 8 -15.65 8.50 -12.95
CA GLU A 8 -15.36 9.84 -13.47
C GLU A 8 -14.37 10.59 -12.57
N PHE A 9 -14.49 10.42 -11.25
CA PHE A 9 -13.53 10.96 -10.30
C PHE A 9 -12.14 10.36 -10.50
N LEU A 10 -12.02 9.03 -10.61
CA LEU A 10 -10.75 8.32 -10.85
C LEU A 10 -10.11 8.63 -12.23
N ARG A 11 -10.86 9.24 -13.16
CA ARG A 11 -10.34 9.70 -14.46
C ARG A 11 -9.67 11.07 -14.39
N LEU A 12 -9.84 11.80 -13.30
CA LEU A 12 -9.15 13.07 -13.11
C LEU A 12 -7.68 12.78 -12.78
N GLU A 13 -6.76 13.47 -13.46
CA GLU A 13 -5.31 13.33 -13.25
C GLU A 13 -4.92 13.59 -11.78
N SER A 14 -5.64 14.48 -11.10
CA SER A 14 -5.44 14.81 -9.68
C SER A 14 -6.02 13.77 -8.69
N ALA A 15 -6.83 12.82 -9.15
CA ALA A 15 -7.53 11.88 -8.26
C ALA A 15 -6.57 10.98 -7.47
N ASN A 16 -5.47 10.57 -8.11
CA ASN A 16 -4.42 9.77 -7.46
C ASN A 16 -3.77 10.54 -6.31
N GLY A 17 -3.46 11.83 -6.52
CA GLY A 17 -2.88 12.68 -5.48
C GLY A 17 -3.83 12.90 -4.30
N ILE A 18 -5.11 13.16 -4.57
CA ILE A 18 -6.13 13.33 -3.52
C ILE A 18 -6.28 12.04 -2.70
N LEU A 19 -6.29 10.88 -3.37
CA LEU A 19 -6.42 9.59 -2.69
C LEU A 19 -5.23 9.31 -1.77
N LEU A 20 -4.00 9.63 -2.21
CA LEU A 20 -2.79 9.51 -1.39
C LEU A 20 -2.86 10.38 -0.13
N ILE A 21 -3.33 11.63 -0.27
CA ILE A 21 -3.48 12.54 0.87
C ILE A 21 -4.53 12.01 1.85
N ILE A 22 -5.68 11.53 1.36
CA ILE A 22 -6.72 10.93 2.20
C ILE A 22 -6.16 9.73 2.96
N ALA A 23 -5.44 8.82 2.30
CA ALA A 23 -4.82 7.67 2.94
C ALA A 23 -3.82 8.09 4.04
N THR A 24 -3.01 9.12 3.76
CA THR A 24 -2.05 9.68 4.72
C THR A 24 -2.75 10.27 5.95
N VAL A 25 -3.79 11.06 5.74
CA VAL A 25 -4.59 11.65 6.84
C VAL A 25 -5.24 10.55 7.67
N LEU A 26 -5.81 9.52 7.04
CA LEU A 26 -6.40 8.39 7.75
C LEU A 26 -5.36 7.65 8.60
N ALA A 27 -4.16 7.40 8.06
CA ALA A 27 -3.07 6.78 8.82
C ALA A 27 -2.68 7.64 10.04
N MET A 28 -2.54 8.96 9.85
CA MET A 28 -2.26 9.88 10.94
C MET A 28 -3.35 9.87 12.02
N VAL A 29 -4.63 9.85 11.63
CA VAL A 29 -5.75 9.76 12.57
C VAL A 29 -5.67 8.46 13.38
N VAL A 30 -5.43 7.32 12.72
CA VAL A 30 -5.34 6.01 13.38
C VAL A 30 -4.18 5.99 14.39
N VAL A 31 -2.99 6.43 13.99
CA VAL A 31 -1.78 6.41 14.85
C VAL A 31 -1.88 7.38 16.04
N ASN A 32 -2.68 8.44 15.93
CA ASN A 32 -2.92 9.39 17.04
C ASN A 32 -4.16 9.05 17.87
N SER A 33 -4.82 7.92 17.60
CA SER A 33 -6.03 7.48 18.31
C SER A 33 -5.77 6.30 19.26
N PRO A 34 -6.73 5.95 20.14
CA PRO A 34 -6.66 4.74 20.96
C PRO A 34 -6.58 3.43 20.15
N ALA A 35 -6.85 3.47 18.84
CA ALA A 35 -6.70 2.31 17.96
C ALA A 35 -5.24 2.01 17.58
N LYS A 36 -4.28 2.88 17.91
CA LYS A 36 -2.86 2.71 17.61
C LYS A 36 -2.32 1.32 18.00
N PRO A 37 -2.55 0.79 19.23
CA PRO A 37 -2.00 -0.51 19.60
C PRO A 37 -2.55 -1.65 18.74
N LEU A 38 -3.82 -1.59 18.34
CA LEU A 38 -4.42 -2.57 17.45
C LEU A 38 -3.82 -2.50 16.04
N TYR A 39 -3.56 -1.28 15.56
CA TYR A 39 -2.92 -1.04 14.27
C TYR A 39 -1.47 -1.56 14.26
N ASP A 40 -0.70 -1.24 15.30
CA ASP A 40 0.68 -1.69 15.44
C ASP A 40 0.75 -3.24 15.54
N MET A 41 -0.10 -3.87 16.36
CA MET A 41 -0.18 -5.34 16.43
C MET A 41 -0.53 -6.00 15.09
N PHE A 42 -1.41 -5.37 14.31
CA PHE A 42 -1.76 -5.87 12.99
C PHE A 42 -0.58 -5.80 12.02
N LEU A 43 0.16 -4.68 12.02
CA LEU A 43 1.34 -4.49 11.18
C LEU A 43 2.53 -5.35 11.60
N ASP A 44 2.66 -5.63 12.89
CA ASP A 44 3.71 -6.47 13.47
C ASP A 44 3.40 -7.97 13.39
N LEU A 45 2.23 -8.35 12.86
CA LEU A 45 1.82 -9.75 12.76
C LEU A 45 2.91 -10.56 12.01
N PRO A 46 3.50 -11.59 12.63
CA PRO A 46 4.55 -12.36 12.00
C PRO A 46 3.96 -13.18 10.86
N VAL A 47 4.45 -12.94 9.65
CA VAL A 47 4.06 -13.69 8.45
C VAL A 47 5.27 -14.48 7.98
N GLU A 48 5.12 -15.79 8.02
CA GLU A 48 6.19 -16.72 7.66
C GLU A 48 5.81 -17.51 6.41
N VAL A 49 6.73 -17.57 5.46
CA VAL A 49 6.65 -18.43 4.28
C VAL A 49 7.82 -19.39 4.31
N ARG A 50 7.52 -20.70 4.32
CA ARG A 50 8.52 -21.77 4.36
C ARG A 50 8.39 -22.63 3.11
N ILE A 51 9.49 -22.77 2.37
CA ILE A 51 9.59 -23.65 1.19
C ILE A 51 10.87 -24.48 1.34
N GLY A 52 10.72 -25.73 1.79
CA GLY A 52 11.86 -26.60 2.08
C GLY A 52 12.73 -26.05 3.21
N GLN A 53 14.00 -25.76 2.93
CA GLN A 53 14.93 -25.12 3.88
C GLN A 53 14.87 -23.59 3.87
N LEU A 54 14.14 -22.99 2.92
CA LEU A 54 14.01 -21.55 2.84
C LEU A 54 12.93 -21.08 3.81
N GLU A 55 13.35 -20.32 4.81
CA GLU A 55 12.49 -19.74 5.83
C GLU A 55 12.55 -18.22 5.72
N LEU A 56 11.42 -17.61 5.36
CA LEU A 56 11.28 -16.16 5.34
C LEU A 56 10.23 -15.76 6.36
N ALA A 57 10.70 -15.33 7.53
CA ALA A 57 9.88 -14.79 8.60
C ALA A 57 10.07 -13.27 8.63
N LYS A 58 8.99 -12.53 8.36
CA LYS A 58 9.00 -11.06 8.41
C LYS A 58 7.65 -10.55 8.96
N PRO A 59 7.63 -9.42 9.68
CA PRO A 59 6.40 -8.73 10.02
C PRO A 59 5.56 -8.40 8.77
N LEU A 60 4.24 -8.38 8.93
CA LEU A 60 3.29 -8.08 7.85
C LEU A 60 3.62 -6.75 7.15
N LEU A 61 4.05 -5.74 7.91
CA LEU A 61 4.47 -4.45 7.38
C LEU A 61 5.57 -4.57 6.31
N LEU A 62 6.58 -5.42 6.54
CA LEU A 62 7.68 -5.61 5.59
C LEU A 62 7.20 -6.31 4.32
N TRP A 63 6.28 -7.28 4.44
CA TRP A 63 5.66 -7.92 3.28
C TRP A 63 4.86 -6.94 2.43
N ILE A 64 4.08 -6.07 3.07
CA ILE A 64 3.30 -5.03 2.39
C ILE A 64 4.26 -4.06 1.67
N ASN A 65 5.29 -3.59 2.35
CA ASN A 65 6.26 -2.66 1.78
C ASN A 65 7.00 -3.28 0.59
N ASP A 66 7.58 -4.47 0.76
CA ASP A 66 8.32 -5.16 -0.31
C ASP A 66 7.39 -5.44 -1.52
N GLY A 67 6.16 -5.89 -1.28
CA GLY A 67 5.18 -6.21 -2.32
C GLY A 67 4.68 -4.97 -3.09
N LEU A 68 4.27 -3.91 -2.39
CA LEU A 68 3.80 -2.67 -3.03
C LEU A 68 4.94 -1.97 -3.77
N MET A 69 6.14 -1.95 -3.20
CA MET A 69 7.33 -1.37 -3.84
C MET A 69 7.70 -2.15 -5.10
N ALA A 70 7.63 -3.48 -5.10
CA ALA A 70 7.88 -4.28 -6.30
C ALA A 70 6.94 -3.90 -7.45
N ILE A 71 5.65 -3.71 -7.19
CA ILE A 71 4.67 -3.27 -8.21
C ILE A 71 4.98 -1.84 -8.67
N PHE A 72 5.28 -0.93 -7.73
CA PHE A 72 5.61 0.47 -8.04
C PHE A 72 6.84 0.58 -8.95
N PHE A 73 7.93 -0.09 -8.59
CA PHE A 73 9.16 -0.09 -9.39
C PHE A 73 9.00 -0.81 -10.72
N LEU A 74 8.17 -1.86 -10.80
CA LEU A 74 7.84 -2.49 -12.08
C LEU A 74 7.16 -1.50 -13.02
N LEU A 75 6.14 -0.78 -12.54
CA LEU A 75 5.43 0.22 -13.35
C LEU A 75 6.36 1.34 -13.80
N ILE A 76 7.18 1.86 -12.88
CA ILE A 76 8.19 2.89 -13.23
C ILE A 76 9.18 2.36 -14.25
N GLY A 77 9.68 1.13 -14.10
CA GLY A 77 10.61 0.52 -15.05
C GLY A 77 10.01 0.38 -16.45
N LEU A 78 8.73 0.03 -16.55
CA LEU A 78 8.01 -0.02 -17.83
C LEU A 78 7.80 1.37 -18.43
N GLU A 79 7.48 2.37 -17.61
CA GLU A 79 7.28 3.75 -18.06
C GLU A 79 8.59 4.34 -18.60
N ILE A 80 9.69 4.17 -17.87
CA ILE A 80 11.04 4.55 -18.30
C ILE A 80 11.35 3.90 -19.65
N LYS A 81 11.16 2.57 -19.77
CA LYS A 81 11.41 1.86 -21.03
C LYS A 81 10.52 2.34 -22.19
N ARG A 82 9.35 2.91 -21.91
CA ARG A 82 8.45 3.46 -22.93
C ARG A 82 8.90 4.83 -23.43
N GLU A 83 9.55 5.61 -22.56
CA GLU A 83 10.05 6.94 -22.88
C GLU A 83 11.40 6.94 -23.61
N PHE A 84 12.21 5.87 -23.44
CA PHE A 84 13.48 5.63 -24.15
C PHE A 84 13.32 4.75 -25.39
#